data_AF-C9STY7-F1
#
_entry.id   AF-C9STY7-F1
#
_cell.length_a   1.000
_cell.length_b   1.000
_cell.length_c   1.000
_cell.angle_alpha   90.00
_cell.angle_beta   90.00
_cell.angle_gamma   90.00
#
_symmetry.space_group_name_H-M   'P 1'
#
loop_
_entity.id
_entity.type
_entity.pdbx_description
1 polymer ?
#
loop_
_entity_poly.entity_id
_entity_poly.type
_entity_poly.pdbx_seq_one_letter_code
_entity_poly.pdbx_strand_id
1 'polypeptide(L)'
;MAQRFVWRGPWFDNFMPSDGGFCNCYESLSPHNREIGIMGFLVSCRQAYFETIDILYGTNIIMLRSEVLMLHLPELLVPQRLESITSLELLIKAREVNEGQRAVRQDFSHLAVILEHVVAYCRHRLRSLCISLQGSPRSPPHTFFDGKGSPLRMIDEFYLSMEPHLNMRVEIPQYLYSTYTGHTVTLKAQHSLELREDKDGKPLWQSPWRCFDSVGKREGGRLLDEPETQWRSVGNYPRPPLQVPTEGNADKCIPSLGYWISEGEPDTTPRREHICF
;
A
#
# COMPACT_ATOMS: atom_id res chain seq x y z
N MET A 1 35.68 12.55 -8.53
CA MET A 1 36.12 13.96 -8.70
C MET A 1 35.11 14.84 -8.00
N ALA A 2 35.52 15.66 -7.04
CA ALA A 2 34.63 16.62 -6.40
C ALA A 2 34.47 17.85 -7.32
N GLN A 3 33.25 18.14 -7.74
CA GLN A 3 32.92 19.34 -8.50
C GLN A 3 33.03 20.55 -7.56
N ARG A 4 33.88 21.53 -7.87
CA ARG A 4 33.98 22.79 -7.12
C ARG A 4 32.96 23.76 -7.69
N PHE A 5 32.01 24.18 -6.86
CA PHE A 5 31.08 25.25 -7.21
C PHE A 5 31.64 26.58 -6.69
N VAL A 6 31.84 27.53 -7.60
CA VAL A 6 32.24 28.90 -7.25
C VAL A 6 30.98 29.69 -6.93
N TRP A 7 30.82 30.09 -5.67
CA TRP A 7 29.65 30.84 -5.21
C TRP A 7 29.73 32.29 -5.69
N ARG A 8 28.89 32.65 -6.68
CA ARG A 8 28.63 34.05 -7.04
C ARG A 8 27.29 34.49 -6.45
N GLY A 9 27.23 35.73 -5.98
CA GLY A 9 26.01 36.33 -5.43
C GLY A 9 24.87 36.38 -6.47
N PRO A 10 23.61 36.51 -6.03
CA PRO A 10 22.40 36.40 -6.85
C PRO A 10 22.32 37.40 -8.02
N TRP A 11 23.07 38.49 -7.96
CA TRP A 11 23.19 39.55 -8.98
C TRP A 11 24.09 39.19 -10.18
N PHE A 12 24.81 38.07 -10.13
CA PHE A 12 25.60 37.54 -11.26
C PHE A 12 24.93 36.37 -11.98
N ASP A 13 23.68 36.05 -11.63
CA ASP A 13 22.93 34.99 -12.28
C ASP A 13 22.22 35.51 -13.52
N ASN A 14 22.78 35.21 -14.70
CA ASN A 14 22.27 35.67 -15.99
C ASN A 14 20.89 35.08 -16.36
N PHE A 15 20.30 34.24 -15.50
CA PHE A 15 19.05 33.52 -15.76
C PHE A 15 17.81 34.06 -15.01
N MET A 16 17.93 35.13 -14.21
CA MET A 16 16.74 35.78 -13.64
C MET A 16 16.11 36.76 -14.65
N PRO A 17 14.82 36.66 -14.97
CA PRO A 17 14.14 37.70 -15.73
C PRO A 17 14.05 38.95 -14.86
N SER A 18 14.75 40.02 -15.24
CA SER A 18 14.51 41.34 -14.65
C SER A 18 13.13 41.83 -15.07
N ASP A 19 12.39 42.41 -14.13
CA ASP A 19 11.02 42.94 -14.29
C ASP A 19 10.97 44.23 -15.14
N GLY A 20 11.85 44.32 -16.14
CA GLY A 20 12.05 45.49 -16.96
C GLY A 20 13.15 45.25 -17.97
N GLY A 21 12.73 45.09 -19.22
CA GLY A 21 13.44 45.52 -20.43
C GLY A 21 14.88 45.05 -20.61
N PHE A 22 15.07 44.25 -21.67
CA PHE A 22 16.34 43.86 -22.29
C PHE A 22 17.02 42.61 -21.70
N CYS A 23 16.66 41.47 -22.28
CA CYS A 23 17.54 40.31 -22.40
C CYS A 23 18.72 40.68 -23.33
N ASN A 24 19.65 41.52 -22.86
CA ASN A 24 20.88 41.85 -23.55
C ASN A 24 22.00 41.00 -22.98
N CYS A 25 22.25 39.81 -23.56
CA CYS A 25 23.54 39.11 -23.62
C CYS A 25 23.34 37.74 -24.33
N TYR A 26 22.85 37.72 -25.57
CA TYR A 26 22.97 36.51 -26.41
C TYR A 26 24.29 36.45 -27.20
N GLU A 27 25.13 37.48 -27.11
CA GLU A 27 26.40 37.54 -27.84
C GLU A 27 27.58 37.41 -26.86
N SER A 28 28.31 36.29 -26.99
CA SER A 28 29.68 36.04 -26.48
C SER A 28 29.92 35.19 -25.21
N LEU A 29 28.95 34.45 -24.67
CA LEU A 29 29.29 33.40 -23.70
C LEU A 29 29.78 32.14 -24.44
N SER A 30 31.10 31.96 -24.48
CA SER A 30 31.75 30.68 -24.80
C SER A 30 31.01 29.53 -24.10
N PRO A 31 30.81 28.36 -24.73
CA PRO A 31 30.09 27.22 -24.15
C PRO A 31 30.68 26.71 -22.81
N HIS A 32 31.84 27.24 -22.40
CA HIS A 32 32.50 26.96 -21.12
C HIS A 32 32.13 27.90 -19.96
N ASN A 33 31.34 28.96 -20.17
CA ASN A 33 30.92 29.92 -19.14
C ASN A 33 29.41 29.84 -18.79
N ARG A 34 28.82 28.65 -18.87
CA ARG A 34 27.43 28.38 -18.43
C ARG A 34 27.40 27.88 -16.99
N GLU A 35 28.02 28.63 -16.08
CA GLU A 35 27.95 28.31 -14.65
C GLU A 35 26.59 28.78 -14.13
N ILE A 36 25.71 27.84 -13.76
CA ILE A 36 24.46 28.14 -13.07
C ILE A 36 24.82 28.66 -11.67
N GLY A 37 24.41 29.89 -11.36
CA GLY A 37 24.57 30.46 -10.03
C GLY A 37 23.64 29.81 -9.00
N ILE A 38 23.80 30.10 -7.72
CA ILE A 38 22.96 29.50 -6.68
C ILE A 38 21.46 29.80 -6.88
N MET A 39 21.11 30.98 -7.42
CA MET A 39 19.71 31.34 -7.64
C MET A 39 19.11 30.52 -8.78
N GLY A 40 19.80 30.41 -9.90
CA GLY A 40 19.42 29.58 -11.03
C GLY A 40 19.36 28.11 -10.64
N PHE A 41 20.25 27.64 -9.77
CA PHE A 41 20.19 26.29 -9.20
C PHE A 41 18.93 26.12 -8.33
N LEU A 42 18.66 27.02 -7.39
CA LEU A 42 17.46 26.95 -6.53
C LEU A 42 16.16 27.06 -7.32
N VAL A 43 16.10 27.93 -8.33
CA VAL A 43 14.94 28.05 -9.25
C VAL A 43 14.77 26.77 -10.06
N SER A 44 15.86 26.19 -10.56
CA SER A 44 15.83 24.91 -11.27
C SER A 44 15.35 23.78 -10.35
N CYS A 45 15.82 23.73 -9.09
CA CYS A 45 15.35 22.77 -8.09
C CYS A 45 13.86 22.97 -7.78
N ARG A 46 13.41 24.21 -7.61
CA ARG A 46 12.00 24.53 -7.41
C ARG A 46 11.17 24.07 -8.61
N GLN A 47 11.58 24.38 -9.83
CA GLN A 47 10.89 23.98 -11.05
C GLN A 47 10.82 22.47 -11.20
N ALA A 48 11.97 21.78 -11.02
CA ALA A 48 12.03 20.33 -11.05
C ALA A 48 11.10 19.72 -9.99
N TYR A 49 11.06 20.27 -8.78
CA TYR A 49 10.11 19.85 -7.75
C TYR A 49 8.67 20.03 -8.23
N PHE A 50 8.28 21.21 -8.73
CA PHE A 50 6.91 21.46 -9.20
C PHE A 50 6.50 20.53 -10.35
N GLU A 51 7.40 20.24 -11.29
CA GLU A 51 7.14 19.37 -12.45
C GLU A 51 7.06 17.89 -12.08
N THR A 52 7.82 17.45 -11.08
CA THR A 52 7.97 16.02 -10.76
C THR A 52 7.16 15.56 -9.57
N ILE A 53 6.71 16.45 -8.70
CA ILE A 53 6.04 16.08 -7.44
C ILE A 53 4.73 15.30 -7.67
N ASP A 54 3.96 15.66 -8.70
CA ASP A 54 2.73 14.94 -9.05
C ASP A 54 3.03 13.55 -9.62
N ILE A 55 4.15 13.41 -10.33
CA ILE A 55 4.64 12.10 -10.80
C ILE A 55 5.10 11.28 -9.60
N LEU A 56 5.86 11.88 -8.67
CA LEU A 56 6.38 11.22 -7.48
C LEU A 56 5.26 10.49 -6.71
N TYR A 57 4.19 11.19 -6.37
CA TYR A 57 3.08 10.58 -5.62
C TYR A 57 2.07 9.83 -6.51
N GLY A 58 1.87 10.28 -7.75
CA GLY A 58 0.86 9.73 -8.64
C GLY A 58 1.24 8.41 -9.31
N THR A 59 2.54 8.16 -9.54
CA THR A 59 3.00 6.98 -10.30
C THR A 59 3.80 5.98 -9.49
N ASN A 60 4.31 6.37 -8.31
CA ASN A 60 5.14 5.49 -7.49
C ASN A 60 4.33 4.81 -6.40
N ILE A 61 4.90 3.70 -5.90
CA ILE A 61 4.42 3.02 -4.71
C ILE A 61 5.12 3.66 -3.51
N ILE A 62 4.34 4.32 -2.64
CA ILE A 62 4.87 4.91 -1.42
C ILE A 62 4.89 3.83 -0.34
N MET A 63 6.06 3.58 0.25
CA MET A 63 6.21 2.57 1.31
C MET A 63 6.40 3.27 2.65
N LEU A 64 5.49 3.03 3.60
CA LEU A 64 5.56 3.57 4.95
C LEU A 64 5.85 2.45 5.95
N ARG A 65 6.94 2.59 6.69
CA ARG A 65 7.36 1.63 7.73
C ARG A 65 7.49 2.21 9.11
N SER A 66 7.63 3.53 9.20
CA SER A 66 7.69 4.22 10.47
C SER A 66 6.28 4.48 10.95
N GLU A 67 5.95 3.92 12.10
CA GLU A 67 4.68 4.14 12.78
C GLU A 67 4.43 5.63 13.03
N VAL A 68 5.48 6.36 13.43
CA VAL A 68 5.40 7.81 13.66
C VAL A 68 5.03 8.54 12.37
N LEU A 69 5.63 8.16 11.22
CA LEU A 69 5.27 8.79 9.94
C LEU A 69 3.83 8.49 9.54
N MET A 70 3.34 7.27 9.79
CA MET A 70 1.97 6.88 9.46
C MET A 70 0.93 7.57 10.34
N LEU A 71 1.21 7.76 11.64
CA LEU A 71 0.32 8.43 12.58
C LEU A 71 0.29 9.96 12.38
N HIS A 72 1.37 10.55 11.88
CA HIS A 72 1.49 12.00 11.68
C HIS A 72 1.46 12.40 10.20
N LEU A 73 0.99 11.51 9.32
CA LEU A 73 0.99 11.70 7.87
C LEU A 73 0.35 13.06 7.42
N PRO A 74 -0.76 13.53 8.03
CA PRO A 74 -1.38 14.81 7.67
C PRO A 74 -0.57 16.05 8.06
N GLU A 75 0.34 15.91 9.03
CA GLU A 75 1.23 16.99 9.50
C GLU A 75 2.50 17.07 8.65
N LEU A 76 2.88 15.96 8.03
CA LEU A 76 4.12 15.81 7.25
C LEU A 76 3.93 16.17 5.78
N LEU A 77 2.75 15.89 5.23
CA LEU A 77 2.43 16.12 3.82
C LEU A 77 1.16 16.95 3.68
N VAL A 78 1.19 17.93 2.77
CA VAL A 78 0.01 18.72 2.47
C VAL A 78 -1.10 17.84 1.85
N PRO A 79 -2.38 18.11 2.11
CA PRO A 79 -3.49 17.26 1.68
C PRO A 79 -3.48 16.93 0.18
N GLN A 80 -3.12 17.89 -0.68
CA GLN A 80 -3.06 17.66 -2.13
C GLN A 80 -2.06 16.56 -2.52
N ARG A 81 -1.00 16.36 -1.72
CA ARG A 81 -0.01 15.30 -1.96
C ARG A 81 -0.54 13.95 -1.53
N LEU A 82 -1.21 13.89 -0.38
CA LEU A 82 -1.85 12.66 0.09
C LEU A 82 -2.95 12.19 -0.87
N GLU A 83 -3.78 13.11 -1.34
CA GLU A 83 -4.82 12.82 -2.33
C GLU A 83 -4.25 12.35 -3.67
N SER A 84 -3.01 12.71 -3.99
CA SER A 84 -2.38 12.30 -5.25
C SER A 84 -1.82 10.87 -5.21
N ILE A 85 -1.67 10.25 -4.04
CA ILE A 85 -1.13 8.90 -3.86
C ILE A 85 -2.06 7.87 -4.50
N THR A 86 -1.52 7.07 -5.42
CA THR A 86 -2.27 5.99 -6.09
C THR A 86 -1.92 4.60 -5.57
N SER A 87 -0.73 4.42 -5.01
CA SER A 87 -0.23 3.13 -4.55
C SER A 87 0.52 3.26 -3.23
N LEU A 88 0.14 2.47 -2.23
CA LEU A 88 0.66 2.53 -0.86
C LEU A 88 1.01 1.14 -0.34
N GLU A 89 2.14 1.01 0.36
CA GLU A 89 2.51 -0.19 1.11
C GLU A 89 2.79 0.20 2.57
N LEU A 90 2.08 -0.43 3.51
CA LEU A 90 2.15 -0.14 4.92
C LEU A 90 2.74 -1.32 5.68
N LEU A 91 3.80 -1.10 6.47
CA LEU A 91 4.32 -2.09 7.40
C LEU A 91 3.87 -1.76 8.82
N ILE A 92 2.96 -2.56 9.37
CA ILE A 92 2.32 -2.34 10.66
C ILE A 92 2.91 -3.33 11.68
N LYS A 93 3.55 -2.81 12.72
CA LYS A 93 4.14 -3.61 13.78
C LYS A 93 3.23 -3.65 14.99
N ALA A 94 2.92 -4.84 15.51
CA ALA A 94 2.24 -4.97 16.77
C ALA A 94 3.03 -4.28 17.90
N ARG A 95 2.34 -3.55 18.77
CA ARG A 95 2.90 -3.11 20.05
C ARG A 95 2.82 -4.28 21.03
N GLU A 96 3.92 -4.59 21.69
CA GLU A 96 3.93 -5.60 22.74
C GLU A 96 3.38 -5.01 24.04
N VAL A 97 2.29 -5.56 24.54
CA VAL A 97 1.72 -5.22 25.85
C VAL A 97 2.04 -6.35 26.81
N ASN A 98 2.85 -6.03 27.83
CA ASN A 98 3.20 -6.96 28.89
C ASN A 98 2.03 -7.07 29.88
N GLU A 99 1.23 -8.13 29.76
CA GLU A 99 0.18 -8.46 30.75
C GLU A 99 0.79 -9.33 31.87
N GLY A 100 1.73 -8.75 32.63
CA GLY A 100 2.36 -9.40 33.78
C GLY A 100 3.29 -10.58 33.43
N GLN A 101 3.34 -11.61 34.29
CA GLN A 101 4.39 -12.66 34.25
C GLN A 101 4.25 -13.72 33.14
N ARG A 102 3.18 -13.77 32.32
CA ARG A 102 2.95 -14.94 31.45
C ARG A 102 2.46 -14.71 30.01
N ALA A 103 1.97 -13.53 29.62
CA ALA A 103 1.51 -13.33 28.24
C ALA A 103 1.97 -11.98 27.67
N VAL A 104 2.62 -12.05 26.51
CA VAL A 104 2.82 -10.89 25.64
C VAL A 104 1.62 -10.82 24.70
N ARG A 105 0.79 -9.81 24.89
CA ARG A 105 -0.33 -9.52 24.02
C ARG A 105 0.14 -8.58 22.91
N GLN A 106 -0.32 -8.83 21.70
CA GLN A 106 -0.14 -7.91 20.59
C GLN A 106 -1.27 -6.90 20.57
N ASP A 107 -0.91 -5.63 20.46
CA ASP A 107 -1.85 -4.54 20.28
C ASP A 107 -1.65 -3.88 18.90
N PHE A 108 -2.72 -3.90 18.11
CA PHE A 108 -2.84 -3.25 16.82
C PHE A 108 -3.75 -2.01 16.87
N SER A 109 -4.06 -1.47 18.06
CA SER A 109 -4.93 -0.29 18.21
C SER A 109 -4.55 0.90 17.31
N HIS A 110 -3.26 1.13 17.10
CA HIS A 110 -2.74 2.17 16.22
C HIS A 110 -3.07 1.95 14.73
N LEU A 111 -3.34 0.70 14.30
CA LEU A 111 -3.77 0.38 12.95
C LEU A 111 -5.06 1.12 12.59
N ALA A 112 -6.03 1.18 13.49
CA ALA A 112 -7.30 1.86 13.24
C ALA A 112 -7.07 3.33 12.88
N VAL A 113 -6.21 4.03 13.62
CA VAL A 113 -5.86 5.44 13.37
C VAL A 113 -5.17 5.61 12.02
N ILE A 114 -4.23 4.71 11.69
CA ILE A 114 -3.53 4.74 10.39
C ILE A 114 -4.53 4.53 9.24
N LEU A 115 -5.45 3.57 9.37
CA LEU A 115 -6.48 3.30 8.38
C LEU A 115 -7.44 4.47 8.23
N GLU A 116 -7.85 5.12 9.32
CA GLU A 116 -8.65 6.35 9.28
C GLU A 116 -7.96 7.46 8.49
N HIS A 117 -6.65 7.66 8.66
CA HIS A 117 -5.90 8.62 7.85
C HIS A 117 -5.89 8.25 6.37
N VAL A 118 -5.70 6.97 6.04
CA VAL A 118 -5.75 6.51 4.64
C VAL A 118 -7.13 6.79 4.02
N VAL A 119 -8.22 6.53 4.76
CA VAL A 119 -9.59 6.86 4.31
C VAL A 119 -9.78 8.37 4.17
N ALA A 120 -9.29 9.16 5.12
CA ALA A 120 -9.50 10.60 5.11
C ALA A 120 -8.77 11.31 3.96
N TYR A 121 -7.55 10.86 3.63
CA TYR A 121 -6.67 11.62 2.73
C TYR A 121 -6.36 10.92 1.41
N CYS A 122 -6.40 9.59 1.33
CA CYS A 122 -6.00 8.85 0.13
C CYS A 122 -7.18 8.21 -0.62
N ARG A 123 -8.39 8.21 -0.04
CA ARG A 123 -9.56 7.47 -0.54
C ARG A 123 -9.87 7.68 -2.02
N HIS A 124 -9.72 8.89 -2.55
CA HIS A 124 -10.20 9.22 -3.89
C HIS A 124 -9.31 8.71 -5.04
N ARG A 125 -8.02 8.51 -4.81
CA ARG A 125 -7.07 8.10 -5.86
C ARG A 125 -6.30 6.83 -5.55
N LEU A 126 -6.36 6.33 -4.31
CA LEU A 126 -5.70 5.10 -3.94
C LEU A 126 -6.33 3.91 -4.69
N ARG A 127 -5.51 3.27 -5.53
CA ARG A 127 -5.87 2.11 -6.34
C ARG A 127 -5.19 0.84 -5.88
N SER A 128 -4.06 0.96 -5.19
CA SER A 128 -3.29 -0.18 -4.70
C SER A 128 -2.88 0.04 -3.26
N LEU A 129 -3.17 -0.95 -2.41
CA LEU A 129 -2.78 -0.96 -1.01
C LEU A 129 -2.27 -2.35 -0.61
N CYS A 130 -1.04 -2.40 -0.11
CA CYS A 130 -0.56 -3.54 0.65
C CYS A 130 -0.49 -3.18 2.13
N ILE A 131 -0.98 -4.04 3.01
CA ILE A 131 -0.79 -3.95 4.45
C ILE A 131 -0.02 -5.17 4.91
N SER A 132 1.23 -4.99 5.30
CA SER A 132 2.08 -6.02 5.88
C SER A 132 2.04 -5.93 7.39
N LEU A 133 1.47 -6.95 8.01
CA LEU A 133 1.37 -7.05 9.45
C LEU A 133 2.61 -7.77 10.00
N GLN A 134 3.18 -7.24 11.08
CA GLN A 134 4.27 -7.83 11.82
C GLN A 134 3.88 -8.01 13.28
N GLY A 135 4.37 -9.09 13.88
CA GLY A 135 4.13 -9.39 15.29
C GLY A 135 5.07 -10.47 15.81
N SER A 136 5.16 -10.55 17.12
CA SER A 136 5.89 -11.58 17.86
C SER A 136 5.32 -13.01 17.65
N PRO A 137 6.15 -14.01 17.34
CA PRO A 137 5.72 -15.41 17.24
C PRO A 137 5.29 -16.01 18.58
N ARG A 138 5.47 -15.29 19.69
CA ARG A 138 5.11 -15.73 21.04
C ARG A 138 3.63 -15.51 21.36
N SER A 139 2.93 -14.70 20.57
CA SER A 139 1.52 -14.40 20.82
C SER A 139 0.61 -15.47 20.20
N PRO A 140 -0.51 -15.82 20.85
CA PRO A 140 -1.42 -16.82 20.32
C PRO A 140 -2.03 -16.41 18.97
N PRO A 141 -2.19 -17.32 17.99
CA PRO A 141 -2.74 -16.96 16.67
C PRO A 141 -4.15 -16.37 16.71
N HIS A 142 -5.00 -16.81 17.65
CA HIS A 142 -6.40 -16.35 17.74
C HIS A 142 -6.53 -14.85 18.02
N THR A 143 -5.55 -14.21 18.67
CA THR A 143 -5.60 -12.75 18.90
C THR A 143 -5.43 -11.96 17.61
N PHE A 144 -4.93 -12.60 16.54
CA PHE A 144 -4.71 -12.00 15.24
C PHE A 144 -5.92 -12.13 14.31
N PHE A 145 -6.68 -13.21 14.44
CA PHE A 145 -7.79 -13.52 13.54
C PHE A 145 -9.15 -13.16 14.14
N ASP A 146 -9.35 -13.38 15.43
CA ASP A 146 -10.68 -13.38 16.05
C ASP A 146 -10.86 -12.22 17.04
N GLY A 147 -12.09 -11.71 17.11
CA GLY A 147 -12.54 -10.75 18.11
C GLY A 147 -12.56 -9.28 17.65
N LYS A 148 -13.15 -8.42 18.49
CA LYS A 148 -13.35 -6.98 18.20
C LYS A 148 -12.05 -6.16 18.05
N GLY A 149 -10.91 -6.72 18.45
CA GLY A 149 -9.60 -6.07 18.36
C GLY A 149 -8.65 -6.73 17.38
N SER A 150 -9.13 -7.67 16.56
CA SER A 150 -8.26 -8.34 15.59
C SER A 150 -7.88 -7.38 14.45
N PRO A 151 -6.62 -7.38 14.00
CA PRO A 151 -6.20 -6.53 12.88
C PRO A 151 -6.97 -6.85 11.59
N LEU A 152 -7.33 -8.11 11.36
CA LEU A 152 -8.12 -8.49 10.18
C LEU A 152 -9.52 -7.86 10.20
N ARG A 153 -10.18 -7.79 11.36
CA ARG A 153 -11.51 -7.15 11.44
C ARG A 153 -11.42 -5.65 11.18
N MET A 154 -10.39 -4.97 11.71
CA MET A 154 -10.16 -3.55 11.42
C MET A 154 -9.95 -3.33 9.92
N ILE A 155 -9.21 -4.24 9.27
CA ILE A 155 -8.97 -4.21 7.83
C ILE A 155 -10.26 -4.49 7.03
N ASP A 156 -11.12 -5.41 7.49
CA ASP A 156 -12.40 -5.68 6.85
C ASP A 156 -13.30 -4.43 6.86
N GLU A 157 -13.42 -3.78 8.03
CA GLU A 157 -14.20 -2.55 8.20
C GLU A 157 -13.61 -1.41 7.34
N PHE A 158 -12.28 -1.29 7.28
CA PHE A 158 -11.60 -0.36 6.40
C PHE A 158 -11.86 -0.65 4.91
N TYR A 159 -11.75 -1.90 4.46
CA TYR A 159 -11.98 -2.28 3.06
C TYR A 159 -13.40 -1.90 2.63
N LEU A 160 -14.40 -2.16 3.48
CA LEU A 160 -15.80 -1.78 3.20
C LEU A 160 -16.03 -0.27 3.22
N SER A 161 -15.22 0.50 3.97
CA SER A 161 -15.27 1.96 3.96
C SER A 161 -14.66 2.58 2.69
N MET A 162 -13.78 1.82 2.03
CA MET A 162 -13.17 2.16 0.76
C MET A 162 -14.11 1.75 -0.39
N GLU A 163 -14.01 2.46 -1.51
CA GLU A 163 -14.80 2.11 -2.70
C GLU A 163 -14.26 0.82 -3.37
N PRO A 164 -15.11 0.06 -4.11
CA PRO A 164 -14.80 -1.29 -4.59
C PRO A 164 -13.70 -1.37 -5.67
N HIS A 165 -13.00 -0.28 -5.96
CA HIS A 165 -11.93 -0.19 -6.95
C HIS A 165 -10.52 -0.34 -6.34
N LEU A 166 -10.41 -0.57 -5.03
CA LEU A 166 -9.13 -0.74 -4.35
C LEU A 166 -8.54 -2.15 -4.59
N ASN A 167 -7.36 -2.21 -5.20
CA ASN A 167 -6.50 -3.40 -5.15
C ASN A 167 -5.92 -3.54 -3.76
N MET A 168 -6.36 -4.54 -3.00
CA MET A 168 -5.89 -4.71 -1.65
C MET A 168 -5.27 -6.09 -1.44
N ARG A 169 -4.12 -6.09 -0.76
CA ARG A 169 -3.43 -7.28 -0.25
C ARG A 169 -3.06 -7.08 1.20
N VAL A 170 -3.23 -8.13 2.00
CA VAL A 170 -2.79 -8.19 3.38
C VAL A 170 -1.75 -9.29 3.52
N GLU A 171 -0.55 -8.89 3.91
CA GLU A 171 0.54 -9.80 4.22
C GLU A 171 0.51 -10.14 5.71
N ILE A 172 0.37 -11.44 6.00
CA ILE A 172 0.34 -11.97 7.37
C ILE A 172 1.69 -12.64 7.65
N PRO A 173 2.27 -12.52 8.86
CA PRO A 173 3.53 -13.18 9.17
C PRO A 173 3.54 -14.67 8.82
N GLN A 174 4.63 -15.16 8.24
CA GLN A 174 4.79 -16.55 7.81
C GLN A 174 4.35 -17.59 8.86
N TYR A 175 4.70 -17.36 10.14
CA TYR A 175 4.34 -18.28 11.23
C TYR A 175 2.82 -18.33 11.51
N LEU A 176 2.08 -17.27 11.17
CA LEU A 176 0.62 -17.22 11.26
C LEU A 176 -0.05 -17.67 9.97
N TYR A 177 0.60 -17.52 8.81
CA TYR A 177 0.00 -17.83 7.51
C TYR A 177 -0.40 -19.31 7.37
N SER A 178 0.43 -20.24 7.85
CA SER A 178 0.10 -21.67 7.86
C SER A 178 -1.10 -21.99 8.77
N THR A 179 -1.17 -21.31 9.92
CA THR A 179 -2.29 -21.43 10.87
C THR A 179 -3.57 -20.85 10.25
N TYR A 180 -3.49 -19.68 9.61
CA TYR A 180 -4.60 -19.04 8.92
C TYR A 180 -5.17 -19.93 7.81
N THR A 181 -4.30 -20.46 6.96
CA THR A 181 -4.71 -21.30 5.83
C THR A 181 -5.27 -22.64 6.27
N GLY A 182 -4.72 -23.23 7.34
CA GLY A 182 -5.19 -24.50 7.91
C GLY A 182 -6.51 -24.41 8.68
N HIS A 183 -6.78 -23.29 9.38
CA HIS A 183 -7.99 -23.12 10.20
C HIS A 183 -9.15 -22.44 9.48
N THR A 184 -8.87 -21.47 8.61
CA THR A 184 -9.89 -20.56 8.07
C THR A 184 -10.38 -21.01 6.70
N VAL A 185 -9.55 -21.74 5.94
CA VAL A 185 -9.93 -22.20 4.60
C VAL A 185 -10.41 -23.64 4.70
N THR A 186 -11.72 -23.81 4.87
CA THR A 186 -12.32 -25.15 4.81
C THR A 186 -12.12 -25.75 3.42
N LEU A 187 -11.94 -27.07 3.32
CA LEU A 187 -11.83 -27.83 2.06
C LEU A 187 -13.02 -27.60 1.08
N LYS A 188 -14.12 -26.99 1.53
CA LYS A 188 -15.28 -26.58 0.73
C LYS A 188 -15.15 -25.17 0.10
N ALA A 189 -14.11 -24.41 0.44
CA ALA A 189 -13.94 -23.01 0.06
C ALA A 189 -13.12 -22.82 -1.24
N GLN A 190 -13.18 -23.76 -2.18
CA GLN A 190 -12.65 -23.56 -3.53
C GLN A 190 -13.79 -23.05 -4.42
N HIS A 191 -13.52 -22.06 -5.29
CA HIS A 191 -14.52 -21.69 -6.29
C HIS A 191 -14.75 -22.87 -7.23
N SER A 192 -16.00 -23.32 -7.35
CA SER A 192 -16.36 -24.48 -8.17
C SER A 192 -15.99 -24.35 -9.65
N LEU A 193 -15.85 -23.10 -10.12
CA LEU A 193 -15.59 -22.78 -11.53
C LEU A 193 -14.12 -22.43 -11.85
N GLU A 194 -13.23 -22.33 -10.86
CA GLU A 194 -11.83 -22.07 -11.15
C GLU A 194 -11.07 -23.35 -11.53
N LEU A 195 -10.28 -23.26 -12.59
CA LEU A 195 -9.40 -24.35 -13.02
C LEU A 195 -8.37 -24.65 -11.93
N ARG A 196 -8.14 -25.94 -11.69
CA ARG A 196 -7.13 -26.43 -10.73
C ARG A 196 -5.73 -26.49 -11.33
N GLU A 197 -5.67 -26.65 -12.63
CA GLU A 197 -4.44 -26.88 -13.38
C GLU A 197 -4.39 -25.95 -14.59
N ASP A 198 -3.18 -25.60 -15.01
CA ASP A 198 -2.97 -24.91 -16.27
C ASP A 198 -3.23 -25.85 -17.47
N LYS A 199 -3.06 -25.32 -18.69
CA LYS A 199 -3.25 -26.10 -19.92
C LYS A 199 -2.29 -27.28 -20.05
N ASP A 200 -1.21 -27.28 -19.27
CA ASP A 200 -0.17 -28.31 -19.24
C ASP A 200 -0.36 -29.30 -18.07
N GLY A 201 -1.48 -29.21 -17.33
CA GLY A 201 -1.77 -30.09 -16.19
C GLY A 201 -0.98 -29.77 -14.92
N LYS A 202 -0.33 -28.60 -14.84
CA LYS A 202 0.40 -28.19 -13.63
C LYS A 202 -0.55 -27.49 -12.66
N PRO A 203 -0.42 -27.74 -11.34
CA PRO A 203 -1.26 -27.08 -10.35
C PRO A 203 -1.06 -25.56 -10.41
N LEU A 204 -2.17 -24.83 -10.50
CA LEU A 204 -2.15 -23.38 -10.42
C LEU A 204 -1.83 -22.96 -8.99
N TRP A 205 -0.94 -21.99 -8.84
CA TRP A 205 -0.66 -21.37 -7.55
C TRP A 205 -1.96 -20.76 -7.00
N GLN A 206 -2.29 -21.07 -5.75
CA GLN A 206 -3.48 -20.57 -5.07
C GLN A 206 -3.08 -19.68 -3.89
N SER A 207 -3.83 -18.61 -3.68
CA SER A 207 -3.71 -17.72 -2.54
C SER A 207 -5.09 -17.55 -1.88
N PRO A 208 -5.17 -17.38 -0.55
CA PRO A 208 -6.43 -17.11 0.11
C PRO A 208 -6.97 -15.74 -0.29
N TRP A 209 -8.24 -15.74 -0.70
CA TRP A 209 -9.03 -14.55 -1.00
C TRP A 209 -10.06 -14.35 0.12
N ARG A 210 -10.00 -13.19 0.79
CA ARG A 210 -10.97 -12.80 1.81
C ARG A 210 -12.15 -12.13 1.13
N CYS A 211 -13.22 -12.91 0.94
CA CYS A 211 -14.38 -12.63 0.10
C CYS A 211 -15.54 -12.00 0.89
N PHE A 212 -16.11 -10.93 0.35
CA PHE A 212 -17.28 -10.24 0.89
C PHE A 212 -18.55 -10.46 0.05
N ASP A 213 -18.50 -11.29 -1.00
CA ASP A 213 -19.64 -11.50 -1.91
C ASP A 213 -20.86 -12.12 -1.23
N SER A 214 -20.67 -12.84 -0.13
CA SER A 214 -21.74 -13.45 0.66
C SER A 214 -22.23 -12.59 1.82
N VAL A 215 -21.52 -11.51 2.16
CA VAL A 215 -21.87 -10.65 3.30
C VAL A 215 -23.21 -9.95 3.05
N GLY A 216 -24.11 -10.05 4.03
CA GLY A 216 -25.48 -9.53 3.94
C GLY A 216 -26.47 -10.43 3.18
N LYS A 217 -26.02 -11.58 2.64
CA LYS A 217 -26.92 -12.58 2.05
C LYS A 217 -27.43 -13.56 3.11
N ARG A 218 -28.57 -14.20 2.82
CA ARG A 218 -29.13 -15.27 3.64
C ARG A 218 -28.87 -16.62 2.99
N GLU A 219 -28.22 -17.51 3.72
CA GLU A 219 -28.03 -18.90 3.32
C GLU A 219 -28.59 -19.82 4.41
N GLY A 220 -29.49 -20.74 4.03
CA GLY A 220 -30.15 -21.62 5.00
C GLY A 220 -30.93 -20.90 6.12
N GLY A 221 -31.35 -19.66 5.89
CA GLY A 221 -32.04 -18.82 6.89
C GLY A 221 -31.12 -18.05 7.85
N ARG A 222 -29.79 -18.22 7.77
CA ARG A 222 -28.81 -17.46 8.54
C ARG A 222 -28.29 -16.28 7.72
N LEU A 223 -28.18 -15.10 8.35
CA LEU A 223 -27.50 -13.96 7.76
C LEU A 223 -25.98 -14.19 7.85
N LEU A 224 -25.28 -14.05 6.72
CA LEU A 224 -23.84 -14.15 6.66
C LEU A 224 -23.26 -12.76 6.93
N ASP A 225 -22.78 -12.55 8.16
CA ASP A 225 -22.24 -11.27 8.64
C ASP A 225 -20.71 -11.21 8.59
N GLU A 226 -20.04 -12.32 8.28
CA GLU A 226 -18.58 -12.43 8.26
C GLU A 226 -18.06 -12.81 6.87
N PRO A 227 -16.90 -12.27 6.46
CA PRO A 227 -16.30 -12.61 5.18
C PRO A 227 -15.80 -14.05 5.16
N GLU A 228 -15.92 -14.69 4.00
CA GLU A 228 -15.43 -16.05 3.79
C GLU A 228 -14.02 -16.02 3.22
N THR A 229 -13.16 -16.94 3.63
CA THR A 229 -11.86 -17.11 2.98
C THR A 229 -11.91 -18.27 2.00
N GLN A 230 -11.59 -17.99 0.75
CA GLN A 230 -11.66 -18.96 -0.34
C GLN A 230 -10.32 -19.07 -1.07
N TRP A 231 -9.94 -20.28 -1.51
CA TRP A 231 -8.75 -20.44 -2.35
C TRP A 231 -9.04 -19.92 -3.76
N ARG A 232 -8.12 -19.11 -4.29
CA ARG A 232 -8.22 -18.51 -5.63
C ARG A 232 -6.90 -18.58 -6.38
N SER A 233 -6.95 -18.79 -7.70
CA SER A 233 -5.76 -18.87 -8.55
C SER A 233 -5.03 -17.53 -8.68
N VAL A 234 -3.72 -17.56 -8.45
CA VAL A 234 -2.79 -16.42 -8.61
C VAL A 234 -2.63 -16.03 -10.09
N GLY A 235 -3.05 -16.88 -11.05
CA GLY A 235 -3.09 -16.47 -12.47
C GLY A 235 -3.99 -15.26 -12.73
N ASN A 236 -4.97 -15.01 -11.84
CA ASN A 236 -5.87 -13.85 -11.86
C ASN A 236 -5.38 -12.69 -10.95
N TYR A 237 -4.24 -12.87 -10.30
CA TYR A 237 -3.57 -11.86 -9.46
C TYR A 237 -2.61 -11.01 -10.31
N PRO A 238 -2.44 -9.70 -10.06
CA PRO A 238 -3.19 -8.80 -9.18
C PRO A 238 -4.08 -7.88 -10.04
N ARG A 239 -5.06 -8.43 -10.77
CA ARG A 239 -5.95 -7.63 -11.64
C ARG A 239 -7.31 -7.42 -10.98
N PRO A 240 -7.44 -6.52 -10.00
CA PRO A 240 -8.73 -6.23 -9.43
C PRO A 240 -9.61 -5.38 -10.36
N PRO A 241 -10.93 -5.41 -10.12
CA PRO A 241 -11.59 -6.31 -9.16
C PRO A 241 -11.43 -7.77 -9.60
N LEU A 242 -11.23 -8.70 -8.64
CA LEU A 242 -11.03 -10.12 -8.95
C LEU A 242 -12.22 -10.58 -9.80
N GLN A 243 -11.96 -10.97 -11.04
CA GLN A 243 -13.00 -11.37 -11.96
C GLN A 243 -13.27 -12.87 -11.79
N VAL A 244 -14.48 -13.20 -11.35
CA VAL A 244 -14.89 -14.57 -11.06
C VAL A 244 -15.83 -15.07 -12.15
N PRO A 245 -15.65 -16.29 -12.70
CA PRO A 245 -16.55 -16.85 -13.71
C PRO A 245 -17.98 -17.00 -13.18
N THR A 246 -18.97 -16.78 -14.05
CA THR A 246 -20.39 -16.96 -13.71
C THR A 246 -20.86 -18.38 -14.05
N GLU A 247 -21.70 -18.97 -13.20
CA GLU A 247 -22.37 -20.23 -13.53
C GLU A 247 -23.17 -20.11 -14.83
N GLY A 248 -22.93 -21.03 -15.77
CA GLY A 248 -23.64 -21.10 -17.04
C GLY A 248 -23.07 -20.24 -18.17
N ASN A 249 -22.03 -19.43 -17.95
CA ASN A 249 -21.33 -18.73 -19.02
C ASN A 249 -19.85 -18.48 -18.68
N ALA A 250 -18.96 -19.31 -19.22
CA ALA A 250 -17.52 -19.23 -18.99
C ALA A 250 -16.88 -17.92 -19.49
N ASP A 251 -17.55 -17.21 -20.41
CA ASP A 251 -17.05 -15.94 -20.97
C ASP A 251 -17.50 -14.72 -20.16
N LYS A 252 -18.37 -14.90 -19.15
CA LYS A 252 -18.89 -13.80 -18.33
C LYS A 252 -18.27 -13.84 -16.93
N CYS A 253 -17.46 -12.84 -16.62
CA CYS A 253 -16.90 -12.66 -15.28
C CYS A 253 -17.58 -11.53 -14.50
N ILE A 254 -17.74 -11.71 -13.19
CA ILE A 254 -18.30 -10.72 -12.26
C ILE A 254 -17.19 -10.29 -11.30
N PRO A 255 -17.10 -9.00 -10.94
CA PRO A 255 -16.18 -8.56 -9.89
C PRO A 255 -16.56 -9.17 -8.54
N SER A 256 -15.61 -9.85 -7.90
CA SER A 256 -15.69 -10.30 -6.51
C SER A 256 -15.13 -9.23 -5.60
N LEU A 257 -15.87 -8.93 -4.53
CA LEU A 257 -15.47 -8.01 -3.49
C LEU A 257 -14.58 -8.72 -2.48
N GLY A 258 -13.43 -8.14 -2.18
CA GLY A 258 -12.48 -8.70 -1.25
C GLY A 258 -11.05 -8.29 -1.50
N TYR A 259 -10.16 -8.95 -0.76
CA TYR A 259 -8.73 -8.70 -0.83
C TYR A 259 -7.93 -9.99 -0.68
N TRP A 260 -6.71 -9.96 -1.20
CA TRP A 260 -5.80 -11.09 -1.15
C TRP A 260 -5.13 -11.17 0.22
N ILE A 261 -4.94 -12.39 0.72
CA ILE A 261 -4.08 -12.66 1.86
C ILE A 261 -2.84 -13.39 1.36
N SER A 262 -1.68 -12.84 1.65
CA SER A 262 -0.40 -13.43 1.25
C SER A 262 0.49 -13.67 2.46
N GLU A 263 1.45 -14.57 2.26
CA GLU A 263 2.52 -14.78 3.21
C GLU A 263 3.44 -13.54 3.22
N GLY A 264 3.61 -12.94 4.39
CA GLY A 264 4.51 -11.82 4.60
C GLY A 264 5.96 -12.28 4.77
N GLU A 265 6.91 -11.41 4.41
CA GLU A 265 8.34 -11.72 4.55
C GLU A 265 8.75 -11.96 6.01
N PRO A 266 9.70 -12.87 6.26
CA PRO A 266 10.23 -13.11 7.59
C PRO A 266 10.96 -11.88 8.14
N ASP A 267 10.77 -11.62 9.44
CA ASP A 267 11.32 -10.50 10.23
C ASP A 267 12.88 -10.46 10.28
N THR A 268 13.55 -11.40 9.61
CA THR A 268 15.00 -11.62 9.71
C THR A 268 15.84 -10.77 8.78
N THR A 269 15.24 -9.99 7.88
CA THR A 269 16.00 -9.02 7.08
C THR A 269 15.84 -7.62 7.65
N PRO A 270 16.87 -7.06 8.31
CA PRO A 270 16.92 -5.62 8.56
C PRO A 270 17.06 -4.93 7.21
N ARG A 271 15.94 -4.71 6.53
CA ARG A 271 15.90 -3.82 5.38
C ARG A 271 16.19 -2.44 5.93
N ARG A 272 17.42 -1.96 5.72
CA ARG A 272 17.84 -0.58 6.01
C ARG A 272 16.66 0.35 5.74
N GLU A 273 16.27 1.11 6.75
CA GLU A 273 15.28 2.18 6.63
C GLU A 273 15.87 3.22 5.69
N HIS A 274 15.72 2.97 4.39
CA HIS A 274 15.97 3.97 3.38
C HIS A 274 14.76 4.90 3.43
N ILE A 275 14.92 5.98 4.19
CA ILE A 275 14.08 7.16 4.05
C ILE A 275 14.39 7.70 2.66
N CYS A 276 13.63 7.28 1.66
CA CYS A 276 13.63 7.92 0.36
C CYS A 276 12.69 9.14 0.47
N PHE A 277 13.28 10.33 0.56
CA PHE A 277 12.58 11.58 0.22
C PHE A 277 12.59 11.75 -1.29
#